data_AF-A0A5B2U138-F1
#
_entry.id   AF-A0A5B2U138-F1
#
_cell.length_a   1.000
_cell.length_b   1.000
_cell.length_c   1.000
_cell.angle_alpha   90.00
_cell.angle_beta   90.00
_cell.angle_gamma   90.00
#
_symmetry.space_group_name_H-M   'P 1'
#
loop_
_entity.id
_entity.type
_entity.pdbx_description
1 polymer ?
#
loop_
_entity_poly.entity_id
_entity_poly.type
_entity_poly.pdbx_seq_one_letter_code
_entity_poly.pdbx_strand_id
1 'polypeptide(L)'
;MYFFMGILITVPSLIRSQEVGQTERLVSPELNEDRSIMFRIKAPQAESVSLSGNWMPMVPNGEQGMTRQTAQLTKDANGVWSVKLGPLEPELYTYTFNVDGVTTIDPSNLKVARDGIFRTESVLYVPGEASDLYWAKTGPKGSVHQIWYDSPTLELTRRMFVYTPPGYISSNEKYPVLYLLHGGGGDEEAWPTLGVTPVILDNLINSGKAEPMIVVMTNGNPSQASAQTITPKLPNVDVSGRGMASMLFEKSLVNDVIPYIEANFRVKADKENRALTGLSMGGLQTMNTSFANPDLFNYIGVMSMGFADLSRFGIEVDHSKRAEQILALKEANPKLYWIACGKDDFLYQSVVTMRDELDKHDFDYIYRESTGGHTWTNWRIYLSEFAPMLFK
;
A
#
# COMPACT_ATOMS: atom_id res chain seq x y z
N MET A 1 22.18 -51.65 -46.81
CA MET A 1 21.33 -50.54 -46.33
C MET A 1 22.13 -49.83 -45.25
N TYR A 2 22.73 -48.69 -45.58
CA TYR A 2 23.60 -47.92 -44.69
C TYR A 2 22.77 -47.19 -43.64
N PHE A 3 23.02 -47.42 -42.35
CA PHE A 3 22.49 -46.57 -41.27
C PHE A 3 23.62 -45.71 -40.73
N PHE A 4 23.53 -44.40 -41.00
CA PHE A 4 24.40 -43.37 -40.44
C PHE A 4 24.07 -43.17 -38.96
N MET A 5 25.06 -43.33 -38.09
CA MET A 5 24.97 -43.03 -36.66
C MET A 5 25.30 -41.54 -36.47
N GLY A 6 24.29 -40.70 -36.26
CA GLY A 6 24.47 -39.29 -35.94
C GLY A 6 24.77 -39.11 -34.46
N ILE A 7 25.99 -38.67 -34.13
CA ILE A 7 26.38 -38.25 -32.78
C ILE A 7 25.77 -36.86 -32.55
N LEU A 8 24.79 -36.76 -31.64
CA LEU A 8 24.33 -35.47 -31.12
C LEU A 8 25.39 -34.93 -30.14
N ILE A 9 26.16 -33.94 -30.57
CA ILE A 9 26.96 -33.11 -29.66
C ILE A 9 26.03 -32.05 -29.07
N THR A 10 25.63 -32.22 -27.82
CA THR A 10 24.94 -31.17 -27.06
C THR A 10 25.95 -30.09 -26.69
N VAL A 11 25.90 -28.96 -27.38
CA VAL A 11 26.60 -27.73 -26.95
C VAL A 11 25.78 -27.14 -25.80
N PRO A 12 26.36 -26.90 -24.60
CA PRO A 12 25.63 -26.20 -23.55
C PRO A 12 25.34 -24.77 -24.00
N SER A 13 24.06 -24.44 -24.10
CA SER A 13 23.57 -23.09 -24.34
C SER A 13 23.98 -22.17 -23.19
N LEU A 14 25.02 -21.38 -23.40
CA LEU A 14 25.28 -20.17 -22.63
C LEU A 14 24.12 -19.19 -22.89
N ILE A 15 23.22 -19.06 -21.94
CA ILE A 15 22.15 -18.05 -21.99
C ILE A 15 22.82 -16.68 -21.87
N ARG A 16 22.82 -15.93 -22.99
CA ARG A 16 23.21 -14.51 -23.06
C ARG A 16 21.94 -13.65 -22.95
N SER A 17 22.01 -12.59 -22.16
CA SER A 17 20.98 -11.55 -22.05
C SER A 17 20.68 -10.87 -23.39
N GLN A 18 19.52 -10.21 -23.46
CA GLN A 18 19.03 -9.47 -24.65
C GLN A 18 19.94 -8.30 -25.05
N GLU A 19 20.72 -7.74 -24.12
CA GLU A 19 21.86 -6.86 -24.42
C GLU A 19 23.13 -7.43 -23.79
N VAL A 20 24.22 -7.49 -24.56
CA VAL A 20 25.46 -8.19 -24.17
C VAL A 20 26.38 -7.27 -23.38
N GLY A 21 26.59 -7.62 -22.11
CA GLY A 21 27.68 -7.12 -21.28
C GLY A 21 27.89 -8.04 -20.09
N GLN A 22 29.02 -8.75 -20.04
CA GLN A 22 29.41 -9.51 -18.85
C GLN A 22 30.18 -8.57 -17.92
N THR A 23 29.47 -7.96 -16.98
CA THR A 23 30.09 -7.41 -15.76
C THR A 23 29.71 -8.35 -14.62
N GLU A 24 30.70 -8.69 -13.78
CA GLU A 24 30.42 -9.36 -12.51
C GLU A 24 29.52 -8.44 -11.69
N ARG A 25 28.30 -8.90 -11.43
CA ARG A 25 27.27 -8.07 -10.80
C ARG A 25 27.56 -7.96 -9.31
N LEU A 26 27.75 -6.73 -8.85
CA LEU A 26 27.80 -6.42 -7.42
C LEU A 26 26.52 -6.95 -6.76
N VAL A 27 26.65 -7.70 -5.66
CA VAL A 27 25.48 -8.19 -4.91
C VAL A 27 25.08 -7.13 -3.89
N SER A 28 23.90 -6.55 -4.09
CA SER A 28 23.23 -5.67 -3.13
C SER A 28 21.71 -5.67 -3.36
N PRO A 29 20.90 -5.77 -2.30
CA PRO A 29 21.29 -6.08 -0.93
C PRO A 29 21.65 -7.58 -0.80
N GLU A 30 22.57 -7.92 0.10
CA GLU A 30 22.90 -9.31 0.45
C GLU A 30 22.42 -9.62 1.86
N LEU A 31 21.54 -10.62 1.99
CA LEU A 31 21.04 -11.12 3.28
C LEU A 31 22.01 -12.18 3.83
N ASN A 32 22.49 -11.98 5.04
CA ASN A 32 23.31 -12.93 5.78
C ASN A 32 22.45 -13.91 6.61
N GLU A 33 23.06 -15.00 7.07
CA GLU A 33 22.40 -16.02 7.92
C GLU A 33 21.90 -15.44 9.26
N ASP A 34 22.59 -14.44 9.81
CA ASP A 34 22.21 -13.74 11.05
C ASP A 34 21.06 -12.70 10.84
N ARG A 35 20.44 -12.66 9.65
CA ARG A 35 19.45 -11.65 9.20
C ARG A 35 19.97 -10.21 9.11
N SER A 36 21.27 -10.01 9.22
CA SER A 36 21.87 -8.74 8.83
C SER A 36 21.94 -8.61 7.32
N ILE A 37 21.91 -7.37 6.83
CA ILE A 37 21.91 -7.05 5.41
C ILE A 37 23.17 -6.25 5.10
N MET A 38 23.92 -6.72 4.10
CA MET A 38 25.01 -5.97 3.50
C MET A 38 24.49 -5.21 2.29
N PHE A 39 24.58 -3.89 2.34
CA PHE A 39 24.26 -3.00 1.22
C PHE A 39 25.55 -2.55 0.55
N ARG A 40 25.56 -2.50 -0.79
CA ARG A 40 26.73 -2.08 -1.56
C ARG A 40 26.34 -1.24 -2.77
N ILE A 41 27.17 -0.25 -3.09
CA ILE A 41 27.07 0.51 -4.33
C ILE A 41 28.47 0.89 -4.83
N LYS A 42 28.74 0.69 -6.12
CA LYS A 42 30.01 1.07 -6.74
C LYS A 42 29.94 2.52 -7.20
N ALA A 43 30.66 3.41 -6.52
CA ALA A 43 30.72 4.84 -6.81
C ALA A 43 32.15 5.37 -6.55
N PRO A 44 33.10 5.08 -7.45
CA PRO A 44 34.53 5.32 -7.21
C PRO A 44 34.90 6.80 -7.12
N GLN A 45 34.07 7.69 -7.65
CA GLN A 45 34.28 9.15 -7.57
C GLN A 45 33.45 9.82 -6.47
N ALA A 46 32.55 9.08 -5.81
CA ALA A 46 31.75 9.67 -4.74
C ALA A 46 32.61 10.04 -3.53
N GLU A 47 32.20 11.09 -2.82
CA GLU A 47 32.83 11.57 -1.58
C GLU A 47 32.07 11.10 -0.34
N SER A 48 30.77 10.93 -0.45
CA SER A 48 29.88 10.50 0.62
C SER A 48 28.77 9.59 0.09
N VAL A 49 28.52 8.50 0.81
CA VAL A 49 27.37 7.63 0.54
C VAL A 49 26.69 7.28 1.85
N SER A 50 25.38 7.48 1.91
CA SER A 50 24.54 7.02 3.02
C SER A 50 23.34 6.23 2.51
N LEU A 51 22.71 5.47 3.40
CA LEU A 51 21.50 4.69 3.11
C LEU A 51 20.38 5.10 4.05
N SER A 52 19.17 5.20 3.53
CA SER A 52 17.93 5.39 4.30
C SER A 52 16.95 4.28 3.98
N GLY A 53 16.36 3.67 5.01
CA GLY A 53 15.38 2.59 4.90
C GLY A 53 14.11 2.88 5.70
N ASN A 54 12.97 2.32 5.31
CA ASN A 54 11.69 2.58 5.99
C ASN A 54 11.56 2.00 7.41
N TRP A 55 12.47 1.11 7.79
CA TRP A 55 12.62 0.61 9.16
C TRP A 55 13.44 1.53 10.06
N MET A 56 14.13 2.53 9.49
CA MET A 56 14.99 3.42 10.27
C MET A 56 14.16 4.45 11.03
N PRO A 57 14.53 4.79 12.27
CA PRO A 57 13.82 5.78 13.09
C PRO A 57 13.70 7.14 12.38
N MET A 58 12.58 7.81 12.62
CA MET A 58 12.46 9.24 12.32
C MET A 58 13.21 10.02 13.40
N VAL A 59 14.05 10.97 12.99
CA VAL A 59 14.84 11.84 13.86
C VAL A 59 14.53 13.32 13.55
N PRO A 60 14.62 14.22 14.53
CA PRO A 60 14.45 15.66 14.28
C PRO A 60 15.44 16.19 13.23
N ASN A 61 14.96 17.04 12.33
CA ASN A 61 15.73 17.72 11.30
C ASN A 61 15.55 19.24 11.42
N GLY A 62 16.26 19.85 12.37
CA GLY A 62 16.15 21.28 12.65
C GLY A 62 14.81 21.66 13.26
N GLU A 63 14.38 22.92 13.08
CA GLU A 63 13.31 23.53 13.88
C GLU A 63 11.89 23.06 13.51
N GLN A 64 11.63 22.42 12.36
CA GLN A 64 10.26 22.10 11.92
C GLN A 64 10.08 20.80 11.11
N GLY A 65 11.05 19.87 11.13
CA GLY A 65 10.97 18.65 10.31
C GLY A 65 11.40 17.38 11.04
N MET A 66 10.85 16.24 10.61
CA MET A 66 11.40 14.92 10.92
C MET A 66 12.00 14.35 9.63
N THR A 67 13.19 13.76 9.72
CA THR A 67 13.81 13.01 8.62
C THR A 67 14.07 11.58 9.06
N ARG A 68 14.26 10.65 8.12
CA ARG A 68 14.74 9.32 8.49
C ARG A 68 16.21 9.39 8.85
N GLN A 69 16.60 8.68 9.91
CA GLN A 69 17.99 8.39 10.18
C GLN A 69 18.64 7.75 8.94
N THR A 70 19.91 8.05 8.71
CA THR A 70 20.70 7.44 7.64
C THR A 70 21.89 6.68 8.21
N ALA A 71 22.30 5.63 7.53
CA ALA A 71 23.52 4.89 7.81
C ALA A 71 24.61 5.29 6.83
N GLN A 72 25.77 5.72 7.32
CA GLN A 72 26.92 6.06 6.47
C GLN A 72 27.61 4.79 5.96
N LEU A 73 27.98 4.78 4.67
CA LEU A 73 28.74 3.69 4.07
C LEU A 73 30.24 4.00 4.11
N THR A 74 31.07 2.95 4.06
CA THR A 74 32.53 3.06 3.94
C THR A 74 33.00 2.60 2.57
N LYS A 75 33.88 3.36 1.93
CA LYS A 75 34.46 3.07 0.61
C LYS A 75 35.71 2.19 0.72
N ASP A 76 35.78 1.14 -0.09
CA ASP A 76 36.98 0.31 -0.23
C ASP A 76 37.93 0.81 -1.34
N ALA A 77 39.08 0.14 -1.48
CA ALA A 77 40.09 0.46 -2.50
C ALA A 77 39.59 0.29 -3.95
N ASN A 78 38.51 -0.46 -4.17
CA ASN A 78 37.89 -0.68 -5.49
C ASN A 78 36.76 0.33 -5.79
N GLY A 79 36.53 1.28 -4.88
CA GLY A 79 35.47 2.28 -5.01
C GLY A 79 34.06 1.73 -4.74
N VAL A 80 33.96 0.60 -4.03
CA VAL A 80 32.70 0.04 -3.56
C VAL A 80 32.43 0.58 -2.16
N TRP A 81 31.27 1.21 -2.01
CA TRP A 81 30.75 1.65 -0.72
C TRP A 81 29.92 0.53 -0.12
N SER A 82 30.08 0.27 1.19
CA SER A 82 29.30 -0.75 1.88
C SER A 82 28.92 -0.39 3.31
N VAL A 83 27.81 -0.97 3.77
CA VAL A 83 27.37 -0.94 5.18
C VAL A 83 26.64 -2.23 5.52
N LYS A 84 26.94 -2.81 6.69
CA LYS A 84 26.20 -3.94 7.27
C LYS A 84 25.20 -3.40 8.29
N LEU A 85 23.92 -3.69 8.12
CA LEU A 85 22.85 -3.28 9.03
C LEU A 85 22.05 -4.48 9.53
N GLY A 86 21.30 -4.29 10.61
CA GLY A 86 20.44 -5.33 11.18
C GLY A 86 21.06 -6.03 12.39
N PRO A 87 20.49 -7.18 12.82
CA PRO A 87 19.46 -7.97 12.13
C PRO A 87 18.15 -7.22 11.88
N LEU A 88 17.49 -7.51 10.77
CA LEU A 88 16.14 -7.03 10.49
C LEU A 88 15.12 -8.14 10.68
N GLU A 89 13.94 -7.80 11.16
CA GLU A 89 12.84 -8.76 11.27
C GLU A 89 12.26 -9.11 9.90
N PRO A 90 11.59 -10.28 9.75
CA PRO A 90 11.01 -10.68 8.48
C PRO A 90 9.95 -9.71 8.00
N GLU A 91 10.19 -9.05 6.88
CA GLU A 91 9.27 -8.05 6.31
C GLU A 91 9.70 -7.69 4.88
N LEU A 92 8.88 -6.87 4.21
CA LEU A 92 9.24 -6.17 2.98
C LEU A 92 9.60 -4.72 3.31
N TYR A 93 10.86 -4.35 3.15
CA TYR A 93 11.34 -3.01 3.42
C TYR A 93 11.59 -2.24 2.11
N THR A 94 11.64 -0.91 2.20
CA THR A 94 12.10 -0.05 1.10
C THR A 94 13.29 0.78 1.55
N TYR A 95 14.22 1.05 0.62
CA TYR A 95 15.41 1.84 0.89
C TYR A 95 15.93 2.57 -0.35
N THR A 96 16.76 3.59 -0.11
CA THR A 96 17.51 4.32 -1.13
C THR A 96 18.92 4.64 -0.61
N PHE A 97 19.88 4.73 -1.51
CA PHE A 97 21.15 5.41 -1.24
C PHE A 97 20.99 6.93 -1.41
N ASN A 98 21.86 7.68 -0.74
CA ASN A 98 22.18 9.05 -1.07
C ASN A 98 23.67 9.08 -1.43
N VAL A 99 23.99 9.41 -2.69
CA VAL A 99 25.36 9.50 -3.22
C VAL A 99 25.62 10.98 -3.50
N ASP A 100 26.48 11.61 -2.70
CA ASP A 100 26.81 13.04 -2.79
C ASP A 100 25.58 13.96 -2.88
N GLY A 101 24.57 13.70 -2.04
CA GLY A 101 23.32 14.47 -2.02
C GLY A 101 22.24 13.96 -2.97
N VAL A 102 22.55 13.05 -3.90
CA VAL A 102 21.60 12.51 -4.88
C VAL A 102 20.95 11.22 -4.38
N THR A 103 19.62 11.24 -4.25
CA THR A 103 18.84 10.02 -3.94
C THR A 103 18.95 9.04 -5.10
N THR A 104 19.45 7.84 -4.82
CA THR A 104 19.83 6.83 -5.82
C THR A 104 19.25 5.48 -5.42
N ILE A 105 18.49 4.84 -6.31
CA ILE A 105 18.09 3.44 -6.14
C ILE A 105 19.33 2.53 -6.15
N ASP A 106 19.26 1.37 -5.53
CA ASP A 106 20.30 0.36 -5.64
C ASP A 106 20.34 -0.19 -7.08
N PRO A 107 21.37 0.14 -7.89
CA PRO A 107 21.44 -0.32 -9.28
C PRO A 107 21.66 -1.84 -9.37
N SER A 108 22.04 -2.47 -8.26
CA SER A 108 22.24 -3.92 -8.17
C SER A 108 20.97 -4.65 -7.75
N ASN A 109 19.89 -3.93 -7.36
CA ASN A 109 18.63 -4.52 -6.96
C ASN A 109 17.55 -4.30 -8.04
N LEU A 110 17.08 -5.40 -8.64
CA LEU A 110 16.04 -5.33 -9.69
C LEU A 110 14.64 -5.08 -9.11
N LYS A 111 14.46 -5.21 -7.80
CA LYS A 111 13.17 -4.99 -7.15
C LYS A 111 13.06 -3.52 -6.79
N VAL A 112 12.17 -2.83 -7.49
CA VAL A 112 11.87 -1.41 -7.26
C VAL A 112 10.38 -1.22 -7.10
N ALA A 113 9.99 -0.26 -6.27
CA ALA A 113 8.61 0.14 -6.10
C ALA A 113 8.49 1.67 -6.19
N ARG A 114 7.38 2.12 -6.74
CA ARG A 114 7.03 3.54 -6.84
C ARG A 114 6.07 3.89 -5.71
N ASP A 115 6.38 4.95 -4.98
CA ASP A 115 5.48 5.54 -3.98
C ASP A 115 5.03 6.92 -4.44
N GLY A 116 3.86 6.95 -5.06
CA GLY A 116 3.27 8.16 -5.57
C GLY A 116 4.14 8.84 -6.64
N ILE A 117 4.15 10.16 -6.62
CA ILE A 117 4.88 10.98 -7.58
C ILE A 117 6.27 11.40 -7.09
N PHE A 118 6.60 11.04 -5.85
CA PHE A 118 7.74 11.63 -5.14
C PHE A 118 8.94 10.70 -5.08
N ARG A 119 8.73 9.37 -5.10
CA ARG A 119 9.79 8.41 -4.79
C ARG A 119 9.69 7.14 -5.63
N THR A 120 10.86 6.67 -6.06
CA THR A 120 11.09 5.29 -6.47
C THR A 120 12.15 4.73 -5.52
N GLU A 121 11.85 3.61 -4.88
CA GLU A 121 12.69 3.01 -3.85
C GLU A 121 13.06 1.57 -4.23
N SER A 122 14.23 1.12 -3.79
CA SER A 122 14.61 -0.28 -3.89
C SER A 122 13.91 -1.09 -2.80
N VAL A 123 13.51 -2.31 -3.14
CA VAL A 123 12.76 -3.20 -2.25
C VAL A 123 13.69 -4.25 -1.67
N LEU A 124 13.76 -4.30 -0.35
CA LEU A 124 14.45 -5.33 0.41
C LEU A 124 13.43 -6.32 0.96
N TYR A 125 13.67 -7.62 0.77
CA TYR A 125 12.86 -8.67 1.34
C TYR A 125 13.66 -9.44 2.38
N VAL A 126 13.13 -9.55 3.59
CA VAL A 126 13.69 -10.36 4.67
C VAL A 126 12.75 -11.55 4.91
N PRO A 127 13.17 -12.79 4.63
CA PRO A 127 12.32 -13.99 4.72
C PRO A 127 11.96 -14.34 6.17
N GLY A 128 10.75 -14.87 6.34
CA GLY A 128 10.23 -15.41 7.61
C GLY A 128 8.70 -15.32 7.67
N GLU A 129 8.10 -15.73 8.80
CA GLU A 129 6.65 -15.91 8.92
C GLU A 129 5.83 -14.65 8.59
N ALA A 130 6.27 -13.47 9.04
CA ALA A 130 5.56 -12.22 8.76
C ALA A 130 5.62 -11.82 7.28
N SER A 131 6.73 -12.06 6.59
CA SER A 131 6.89 -11.75 5.16
C SER A 131 6.37 -12.86 4.24
N ASP A 132 5.87 -13.93 4.82
CA ASP A 132 5.44 -15.14 4.14
C ASP A 132 4.12 -14.96 3.39
N LEU A 133 3.38 -13.88 3.68
CA LEU A 133 2.19 -13.48 2.95
C LEU A 133 2.48 -12.58 1.74
N TYR A 134 3.71 -12.07 1.60
CA TYR A 134 4.04 -11.04 0.60
C TYR A 134 4.66 -11.60 -0.69
N TRP A 135 4.91 -12.90 -0.75
CA TRP A 135 5.45 -13.56 -1.94
C TRP A 135 4.43 -14.48 -2.60
N ALA A 136 4.51 -14.59 -3.91
CA ALA A 136 3.59 -15.40 -4.70
C ALA A 136 3.87 -16.89 -4.45
N LYS A 137 3.20 -17.47 -3.44
CA LYS A 137 3.23 -18.91 -3.17
C LYS A 137 2.65 -19.70 -4.35
N THR A 138 3.03 -20.97 -4.48
CA THR A 138 2.38 -21.86 -5.45
C THR A 138 0.89 -21.99 -5.12
N GLY A 139 0.03 -21.96 -6.13
CA GLY A 139 -1.42 -22.10 -5.97
C GLY A 139 -2.21 -21.24 -6.95
N PRO A 140 -3.55 -21.34 -6.93
CA PRO A 140 -4.43 -20.49 -7.73
C PRO A 140 -4.16 -19.00 -7.50
N LYS A 141 -4.28 -18.20 -8.56
CA LYS A 141 -4.03 -16.76 -8.54
C LYS A 141 -5.26 -15.96 -8.95
N GLY A 142 -5.51 -14.88 -8.23
CA GLY A 142 -6.48 -13.88 -8.62
C GLY A 142 -6.00 -13.10 -9.85
N SER A 143 -6.89 -12.28 -10.39
CA SER A 143 -6.57 -11.38 -11.49
C SER A 143 -6.71 -9.93 -11.05
N VAL A 144 -5.79 -9.08 -11.50
CA VAL A 144 -5.81 -7.64 -11.25
C VAL A 144 -6.14 -6.94 -12.56
N HIS A 145 -7.26 -6.23 -12.57
CA HIS A 145 -7.81 -5.53 -13.73
C HIS A 145 -7.54 -4.04 -13.58
N GLN A 146 -7.06 -3.39 -14.64
CA GLN A 146 -6.99 -1.93 -14.72
C GLN A 146 -8.23 -1.44 -15.46
N ILE A 147 -9.05 -0.67 -14.76
CA ILE A 147 -10.38 -0.28 -15.27
C ILE A 147 -10.45 1.24 -15.38
N TRP A 148 -10.87 1.71 -16.54
CA TRP A 148 -11.30 3.09 -16.74
C TRP A 148 -12.82 3.19 -16.60
N TYR A 149 -13.29 4.19 -15.87
CA TYR A 149 -14.71 4.41 -15.61
C TYR A 149 -15.02 5.92 -15.61
N ASP A 150 -16.24 6.27 -15.98
CA ASP A 150 -16.68 7.66 -15.89
C ASP A 150 -17.12 7.99 -14.47
N SER A 151 -16.66 9.14 -13.98
CA SER A 151 -17.05 9.72 -12.70
C SER A 151 -17.77 11.05 -12.97
N PRO A 152 -19.10 11.02 -13.14
CA PRO A 152 -19.89 12.25 -13.25
C PRO A 152 -19.71 13.18 -12.05
N THR A 153 -19.55 12.62 -10.84
CA THR A 153 -19.33 13.40 -9.61
C THR A 153 -18.06 14.25 -9.67
N LEU A 154 -17.00 13.76 -10.34
CA LEU A 154 -15.72 14.46 -10.46
C LEU A 154 -15.54 15.12 -11.83
N GLU A 155 -16.44 14.87 -12.77
CA GLU A 155 -16.37 15.30 -14.17
C GLU A 155 -15.07 14.79 -14.86
N LEU A 156 -14.72 13.53 -14.59
CA LEU A 156 -13.51 12.89 -15.09
C LEU A 156 -13.79 11.44 -15.51
N THR A 157 -13.11 10.97 -16.55
CA THR A 157 -12.88 9.52 -16.73
C THR A 157 -11.66 9.13 -15.90
N ARG A 158 -11.85 8.19 -14.98
CA ARG A 158 -10.86 7.84 -13.95
C ARG A 158 -10.44 6.38 -14.05
N ARG A 159 -9.30 6.05 -13.44
CA ARG A 159 -8.75 4.69 -13.39
C ARG A 159 -8.79 4.13 -11.97
N MET A 160 -9.10 2.85 -11.87
CA MET A 160 -9.00 2.05 -10.64
C MET A 160 -8.41 0.68 -10.95
N PHE A 161 -7.90 0.02 -9.91
CA PHE A 161 -7.49 -1.37 -9.97
C PHE A 161 -8.55 -2.23 -9.27
N VAL A 162 -8.91 -3.35 -9.89
CA VAL A 162 -9.86 -4.32 -9.32
C VAL A 162 -9.19 -5.68 -9.24
N TYR A 163 -9.01 -6.21 -8.03
CA TYR A 163 -8.64 -7.61 -7.81
C TYR A 163 -9.89 -8.48 -7.82
N THR A 164 -9.81 -9.61 -8.51
CA THR A 164 -10.81 -10.69 -8.49
C THR A 164 -10.16 -11.96 -7.96
N PRO A 165 -10.83 -12.73 -7.08
CA PRO A 165 -10.20 -13.85 -6.39
C PRO A 165 -9.92 -15.03 -7.34
N PRO A 166 -9.05 -15.98 -6.97
CA PRO A 166 -8.83 -17.18 -7.75
C PRO A 166 -10.16 -17.90 -8.05
N GLY A 167 -10.31 -18.38 -9.29
CA GLY A 167 -11.52 -19.06 -9.74
C GLY A 167 -12.68 -18.15 -10.16
N TYR A 168 -12.53 -16.81 -10.07
CA TYR A 168 -13.57 -15.86 -10.50
C TYR A 168 -14.03 -16.13 -11.94
N ILE A 169 -13.10 -16.22 -12.91
CA ILE A 169 -13.43 -16.38 -14.35
C ILE A 169 -14.17 -17.70 -14.64
N SER A 170 -13.83 -18.77 -13.93
CA SER A 170 -14.40 -20.11 -14.12
C SER A 170 -15.70 -20.34 -13.37
N SER A 171 -16.23 -19.32 -12.68
CA SER A 171 -17.37 -19.44 -11.78
C SER A 171 -18.43 -18.36 -12.03
N ASN A 172 -19.69 -18.70 -11.75
CA ASN A 172 -20.82 -17.77 -11.75
C ASN A 172 -21.15 -17.22 -10.34
N GLU A 173 -20.33 -17.56 -9.34
CA GLU A 173 -20.48 -17.05 -7.98
C GLU A 173 -20.43 -15.52 -7.93
N LYS A 174 -21.18 -14.96 -6.98
CA LYS A 174 -21.12 -13.54 -6.62
C LYS A 174 -20.27 -13.37 -5.37
N TYR A 175 -19.49 -12.31 -5.31
CA TYR A 175 -18.49 -12.09 -4.27
C TYR A 175 -18.79 -10.82 -3.47
N PRO A 176 -18.42 -10.79 -2.18
CA PRO A 176 -18.38 -9.55 -1.42
C PRO A 176 -17.25 -8.63 -1.91
N VAL A 177 -17.32 -7.35 -1.56
CA VAL A 177 -16.39 -6.31 -2.05
C VAL A 177 -15.74 -5.55 -0.90
N LEU A 178 -14.40 -5.48 -0.96
CA LEU A 178 -13.60 -4.58 -0.13
C LEU A 178 -13.14 -3.38 -0.97
N TYR A 179 -13.50 -2.16 -0.55
CA TYR A 179 -12.95 -0.93 -1.09
C TYR A 179 -11.72 -0.54 -0.25
N LEU A 180 -10.55 -0.47 -0.90
CA LEU A 180 -9.24 -0.35 -0.24
C LEU A 180 -8.52 0.93 -0.68
N LEU A 181 -8.46 1.91 0.21
CA LEU A 181 -8.05 3.29 -0.10
C LEU A 181 -6.60 3.57 0.31
N HIS A 182 -5.84 4.26 -0.56
CA HIS A 182 -4.45 4.63 -0.31
C HIS A 182 -4.32 5.95 0.48
N GLY A 183 -3.09 6.28 0.89
CA GLY A 183 -2.77 7.51 1.64
C GLY A 183 -2.47 8.72 0.76
N GLY A 184 -2.20 9.86 1.42
CA GLY A 184 -1.83 11.09 0.71
C GLY A 184 -0.55 10.90 -0.11
N GLY A 185 -0.54 11.42 -1.34
CA GLY A 185 0.58 11.29 -2.26
C GLY A 185 0.60 10.00 -3.09
N GLY A 186 -0.17 8.97 -2.69
CA GLY A 186 -0.36 7.75 -3.46
C GLY A 186 -1.40 7.89 -4.59
N ASP A 187 -1.68 6.76 -5.23
CA ASP A 187 -2.65 6.59 -6.32
C ASP A 187 -3.15 5.13 -6.37
N GLU A 188 -3.95 4.78 -7.38
CA GLU A 188 -4.57 3.46 -7.53
C GLU A 188 -3.56 2.29 -7.70
N GLU A 189 -2.29 2.57 -8.00
CA GLU A 189 -1.25 1.53 -8.13
C GLU A 189 -0.56 1.20 -6.80
N ALA A 190 -0.82 1.96 -5.74
CA ALA A 190 -0.10 1.85 -4.47
C ALA A 190 -0.35 0.51 -3.76
N TRP A 191 -1.60 0.09 -3.60
CA TRP A 191 -1.95 -1.17 -2.92
C TRP A 191 -1.53 -2.44 -3.67
N PRO A 192 -1.61 -2.50 -5.02
CA PRO A 192 -1.06 -3.63 -5.78
C PRO A 192 0.46 -3.75 -5.70
N THR A 193 1.18 -2.63 -5.59
CA THR A 193 2.65 -2.61 -5.67
C THR A 193 3.32 -2.58 -4.29
N LEU A 194 3.12 -1.52 -3.51
CA LEU A 194 3.70 -1.36 -2.18
C LEU A 194 2.96 -2.21 -1.14
N GLY A 195 1.64 -2.26 -1.27
CA GLY A 195 0.80 -3.09 -0.41
C GLY A 195 0.80 -4.57 -0.77
N VAL A 196 1.33 -4.95 -1.95
CA VAL A 196 1.31 -6.33 -2.52
C VAL A 196 -0.03 -7.05 -2.33
N THR A 197 -1.13 -6.29 -2.39
CA THR A 197 -2.49 -6.75 -2.05
C THR A 197 -2.90 -8.05 -2.75
N PRO A 198 -2.69 -8.22 -4.07
CA PRO A 198 -3.05 -9.46 -4.76
C PRO A 198 -2.36 -10.69 -4.16
N VAL A 199 -1.11 -10.54 -3.74
CA VAL A 199 -0.31 -11.64 -3.19
C VAL A 199 -0.77 -12.01 -1.79
N ILE A 200 -1.03 -11.00 -0.94
CA ILE A 200 -1.59 -11.20 0.41
C ILE A 200 -2.93 -11.93 0.31
N LEU A 201 -3.84 -11.45 -0.54
CA LEU A 201 -5.17 -12.04 -0.69
C LEU A 201 -5.13 -13.44 -1.29
N ASP A 202 -4.32 -13.69 -2.32
CA ASP A 202 -4.16 -15.05 -2.86
C ASP A 202 -3.70 -16.02 -1.77
N ASN A 203 -2.73 -15.62 -0.93
CA ASN A 203 -2.20 -16.46 0.13
C ASN A 203 -3.23 -16.70 1.26
N LEU A 204 -3.98 -15.67 1.65
CA LEU A 204 -5.03 -15.78 2.67
C LEU A 204 -6.23 -16.61 2.19
N ILE A 205 -6.65 -16.43 0.93
CA ILE A 205 -7.76 -17.18 0.32
C ILE A 205 -7.37 -18.65 0.14
N ASN A 206 -6.19 -18.92 -0.43
CA ASN A 206 -5.72 -20.31 -0.64
C ASN A 206 -5.48 -21.06 0.68
N SER A 207 -5.21 -20.35 1.78
CA SER A 207 -5.08 -20.95 3.12
C SER A 207 -6.41 -21.03 3.89
N GLY A 208 -7.52 -20.60 3.29
CA GLY A 208 -8.85 -20.60 3.93
C GLY A 208 -9.00 -19.59 5.07
N LYS A 209 -8.08 -18.63 5.21
CA LYS A 209 -8.11 -17.62 6.27
C LYS A 209 -9.02 -16.44 5.93
N ALA A 210 -9.11 -16.09 4.65
CA ALA A 210 -9.99 -15.03 4.15
C ALA A 210 -11.00 -15.59 3.13
N GLU A 211 -12.21 -15.04 3.16
CA GLU A 211 -13.23 -15.33 2.15
C GLU A 211 -12.78 -14.83 0.76
N PRO A 212 -13.05 -15.57 -0.33
CA PRO A 212 -12.87 -15.03 -1.68
C PRO A 212 -13.66 -13.73 -1.86
N MET A 213 -12.98 -12.64 -2.21
CA MET A 213 -13.57 -11.29 -2.30
C MET A 213 -13.01 -10.51 -3.49
N ILE A 214 -13.81 -9.58 -4.01
CA ILE A 214 -13.34 -8.54 -4.94
C ILE A 214 -12.71 -7.42 -4.12
N VAL A 215 -11.58 -6.88 -4.58
CA VAL A 215 -10.96 -5.70 -3.92
C VAL A 215 -10.78 -4.57 -4.91
N VAL A 216 -11.36 -3.42 -4.59
CA VAL A 216 -11.38 -2.22 -5.44
C VAL A 216 -10.42 -1.19 -4.86
N MET A 217 -9.39 -0.87 -5.63
CA MET A 217 -8.32 0.06 -5.26
C MET A 217 -8.41 1.27 -6.17
N THR A 218 -8.99 2.36 -5.65
CA THR A 218 -9.27 3.59 -6.41
C THR A 218 -8.16 4.62 -6.26
N ASN A 219 -8.11 5.60 -7.17
CA ASN A 219 -7.37 6.83 -6.94
C ASN A 219 -8.18 7.75 -6.01
N GLY A 220 -7.68 7.98 -4.80
CA GLY A 220 -8.29 8.81 -3.75
C GLY A 220 -8.18 10.31 -3.97
N ASN A 221 -7.48 10.76 -5.02
CA ASN A 221 -7.28 12.19 -5.31
C ASN A 221 -8.35 12.68 -6.31
N PRO A 222 -9.34 13.49 -5.89
CA PRO A 222 -10.49 13.87 -6.72
C PRO A 222 -10.14 14.78 -7.91
N SER A 223 -8.91 15.28 -7.98
CA SER A 223 -8.38 16.07 -9.10
C SER A 223 -7.55 15.24 -10.10
N GLN A 224 -7.40 13.93 -9.88
CA GLN A 224 -6.62 13.04 -10.74
C GLN A 224 -7.52 12.03 -11.46
N ALA A 225 -7.25 11.83 -12.75
CA ALA A 225 -7.84 10.76 -13.53
C ALA A 225 -7.20 9.39 -13.20
N SER A 226 -5.88 9.35 -13.02
CA SER A 226 -5.13 8.13 -12.72
C SER A 226 -3.80 8.50 -12.05
N ALA A 227 -2.97 7.49 -11.75
CA ALA A 227 -1.59 7.68 -11.36
C ALA A 227 -0.86 8.62 -12.35
N GLN A 228 -0.04 9.54 -11.83
CA GLN A 228 0.58 10.57 -12.68
C GLN A 228 1.63 10.04 -13.65
N THR A 229 2.07 8.79 -13.46
CA THR A 229 2.89 8.05 -14.43
C THR A 229 2.12 7.65 -15.68
N ILE A 230 0.79 7.60 -15.61
CA ILE A 230 -0.10 7.23 -16.71
C ILE A 230 -0.78 8.45 -17.31
N THR A 231 -1.28 9.37 -16.48
CA THR A 231 -1.88 10.62 -16.94
C THR A 231 -1.28 11.79 -16.19
N PRO A 232 -0.61 12.74 -16.87
CA PRO A 232 -0.03 13.90 -16.20
C PRO A 232 -1.11 14.74 -15.54
N LYS A 233 -0.70 15.70 -14.70
CA LYS A 233 -1.63 16.64 -14.07
C LYS A 233 -2.52 17.30 -15.12
N LEU A 234 -3.82 17.23 -14.91
CA LEU A 234 -4.81 17.75 -15.85
C LEU A 234 -4.81 19.29 -15.81
N PRO A 235 -4.70 19.98 -16.97
CA PRO A 235 -4.49 21.43 -17.01
C PRO A 235 -5.72 22.25 -16.61
N ASN A 236 -6.93 21.70 -16.76
CA ASN A 236 -8.20 22.42 -16.56
C ASN A 236 -9.04 21.90 -15.38
N VAL A 237 -8.42 21.16 -14.45
CA VAL A 237 -9.12 20.74 -13.23
C VAL A 237 -8.85 21.77 -12.15
N ASP A 238 -9.91 22.41 -11.68
CA ASP A 238 -9.82 23.27 -10.50
C ASP A 238 -9.42 22.42 -9.29
N VAL A 239 -8.20 22.65 -8.79
CA VAL A 239 -7.68 21.97 -7.60
C VAL A 239 -8.13 22.67 -6.32
N SER A 240 -8.62 23.92 -6.43
CA SER A 240 -9.21 24.62 -5.30
C SER A 240 -10.51 23.91 -4.91
N GLY A 241 -10.67 23.61 -3.62
CA GLY A 241 -11.81 22.83 -3.13
C GLY A 241 -11.80 21.32 -3.47
N ARG A 242 -10.78 20.79 -4.15
CA ARG A 242 -10.60 19.34 -4.41
C ARG A 242 -9.52 18.69 -3.53
N GLY A 243 -9.32 19.23 -2.33
CA GLY A 243 -8.37 18.70 -1.36
C GLY A 243 -8.81 17.37 -0.74
N MET A 244 -7.94 16.78 0.07
CA MET A 244 -8.14 15.47 0.71
C MET A 244 -9.37 15.38 1.64
N ALA A 245 -9.89 16.51 2.11
CA ALA A 245 -11.08 16.59 2.96
C ALA A 245 -12.29 17.25 2.25
N SER A 246 -12.27 17.34 0.91
CA SER A 246 -13.32 18.00 0.12
C SER A 246 -14.66 17.27 0.07
N MET A 247 -14.73 16.02 0.55
CA MET A 247 -15.87 15.10 0.39
C MET A 247 -16.18 14.71 -1.07
N LEU A 248 -15.42 15.18 -2.06
CA LEU A 248 -15.70 14.89 -3.47
C LEU A 248 -15.31 13.46 -3.85
N PHE A 249 -14.20 12.94 -3.31
CA PHE A 249 -13.83 11.55 -3.53
C PHE A 249 -14.86 10.62 -2.87
N GLU A 250 -15.25 10.89 -1.63
CA GLU A 250 -16.23 10.11 -0.88
C GLU A 250 -17.58 10.05 -1.62
N LYS A 251 -18.04 11.18 -2.17
CA LYS A 251 -19.24 11.22 -3.03
C LYS A 251 -19.06 10.40 -4.31
N SER A 252 -17.90 10.50 -4.97
CA SER A 252 -17.62 9.73 -6.19
C SER A 252 -17.52 8.22 -5.93
N LEU A 253 -16.96 7.83 -4.79
CA LEU A 253 -16.91 6.44 -4.36
C LEU A 253 -18.35 5.86 -4.28
N VAL A 254 -19.25 6.58 -3.62
CA VAL A 254 -20.64 6.14 -3.42
C VAL A 254 -21.47 6.21 -4.71
N ASN A 255 -21.36 7.30 -5.47
CA ASN A 255 -22.25 7.57 -6.60
C ASN A 255 -21.76 7.00 -7.93
N ASP A 256 -20.44 6.81 -8.09
CA ASP A 256 -19.86 6.39 -9.37
C ASP A 256 -19.18 5.02 -9.26
N VAL A 257 -18.28 4.83 -8.28
CA VAL A 257 -17.45 3.62 -8.18
C VAL A 257 -18.29 2.41 -7.76
N ILE A 258 -19.06 2.51 -6.67
CA ILE A 258 -19.88 1.39 -6.18
C ILE A 258 -20.86 0.91 -7.27
N PRO A 259 -21.67 1.79 -7.90
CA PRO A 259 -22.57 1.37 -8.98
C PRO A 259 -21.84 0.77 -10.18
N TYR A 260 -20.68 1.32 -10.58
CA TYR A 260 -19.89 0.74 -11.66
C TYR A 260 -19.46 -0.70 -11.33
N ILE A 261 -18.95 -0.93 -10.12
CA ILE A 261 -18.48 -2.25 -9.70
C ILE A 261 -19.63 -3.26 -9.66
N GLU A 262 -20.79 -2.87 -9.13
CA GLU A 262 -21.98 -3.74 -9.08
C GLU A 262 -22.57 -4.06 -10.46
N ALA A 263 -22.44 -3.15 -11.42
CA ALA A 263 -22.93 -3.35 -12.78
C ALA A 263 -21.98 -4.22 -13.64
N ASN A 264 -20.68 -4.18 -13.37
CA ASN A 264 -19.65 -4.79 -14.24
C ASN A 264 -18.98 -6.03 -13.64
N PHE A 265 -19.15 -6.30 -12.34
CA PHE A 265 -18.60 -7.46 -11.65
C PHE A 265 -19.70 -8.27 -10.95
N ARG A 266 -19.43 -9.56 -10.66
CA ARG A 266 -20.37 -10.43 -9.93
C ARG A 266 -20.30 -10.14 -8.43
N VAL A 267 -21.10 -9.17 -8.00
CA VAL A 267 -21.09 -8.62 -6.64
C VAL A 267 -22.34 -9.01 -5.85
N LYS A 268 -22.16 -9.26 -4.54
CA LYS A 268 -23.23 -9.24 -3.54
C LYS A 268 -23.38 -7.78 -3.06
N ALA A 269 -24.46 -7.11 -3.47
CA ALA A 269 -24.61 -5.66 -3.39
C ALA A 269 -25.29 -5.14 -2.10
N ASP A 270 -25.40 -5.96 -1.06
CA ASP A 270 -25.97 -5.56 0.23
C ASP A 270 -24.88 -5.03 1.19
N LYS A 271 -25.31 -4.48 2.33
CA LYS A 271 -24.43 -3.90 3.36
C LYS A 271 -23.49 -4.98 3.90
N GLU A 272 -24.02 -6.16 4.18
CA GLU A 272 -23.34 -7.30 4.79
C GLU A 272 -22.17 -7.82 3.95
N ASN A 273 -22.17 -7.53 2.65
CA ASN A 273 -21.12 -7.92 1.71
C ASN A 273 -20.25 -6.75 1.24
N ARG A 274 -20.30 -5.61 1.94
CA ARG A 274 -19.50 -4.42 1.63
C ARG A 274 -18.59 -4.01 2.78
N ALA A 275 -17.29 -3.93 2.49
CA ALA A 275 -16.25 -3.46 3.40
C ALA A 275 -15.55 -2.22 2.85
N LEU A 276 -15.13 -1.32 3.74
CA LEU A 276 -14.36 -0.11 3.40
C LEU A 276 -13.19 0.04 4.36
N THR A 277 -11.98 0.20 3.82
CA THR A 277 -10.82 0.51 4.64
C THR A 277 -9.83 1.39 3.91
N GLY A 278 -9.01 2.12 4.66
CA GLY A 278 -7.96 2.93 4.07
C GLY A 278 -6.90 3.39 5.06
N LEU A 279 -5.75 3.76 4.50
CA LEU A 279 -4.60 4.23 5.26
C LEU A 279 -4.46 5.76 5.22
N SER A 280 -4.14 6.40 6.34
CA SER A 280 -3.85 7.84 6.40
C SER A 280 -4.99 8.68 5.79
N MET A 281 -4.75 9.42 4.70
CA MET A 281 -5.80 10.07 3.89
C MET A 281 -6.96 9.13 3.56
N GLY A 282 -6.70 7.90 3.12
CA GLY A 282 -7.73 6.90 2.86
C GLY A 282 -8.48 6.48 4.12
N GLY A 283 -7.85 6.57 5.30
CA GLY A 283 -8.52 6.38 6.59
C GLY A 283 -9.47 7.54 6.92
N LEU A 284 -9.07 8.78 6.60
CA LEU A 284 -9.96 9.96 6.69
C LEU A 284 -11.15 9.80 5.76
N GLN A 285 -10.91 9.44 4.51
CA GLN A 285 -11.95 9.18 3.50
C GLN A 285 -12.87 8.03 3.92
N THR A 286 -12.32 6.98 4.55
CA THR A 286 -13.11 5.87 5.12
C THR A 286 -14.06 6.37 6.19
N MET A 287 -13.56 7.11 7.20
CA MET A 287 -14.40 7.67 8.27
C MET A 287 -15.48 8.59 7.71
N ASN A 288 -15.10 9.52 6.83
CA ASN A 288 -16.01 10.48 6.21
C ASN A 288 -17.11 9.77 5.41
N THR A 289 -16.75 8.77 4.61
CA THR A 289 -17.71 8.01 3.82
C THR A 289 -18.66 7.22 4.72
N SER A 290 -18.14 6.55 5.77
CA SER A 290 -18.98 5.79 6.70
C SER A 290 -19.92 6.66 7.53
N PHE A 291 -19.46 7.84 7.99
CA PHE A 291 -20.33 8.76 8.73
C PHE A 291 -21.42 9.39 7.85
N ALA A 292 -21.11 9.66 6.58
CA ALA A 292 -22.09 10.20 5.64
C ALA A 292 -23.07 9.12 5.11
N ASN A 293 -22.72 7.84 5.22
CA ASN A 293 -23.50 6.71 4.71
C ASN A 293 -23.50 5.54 5.71
N PRO A 294 -24.09 5.73 6.90
CA PRO A 294 -23.93 4.78 8.01
C PRO A 294 -24.44 3.37 7.70
N ASP A 295 -25.42 3.24 6.79
CA ASP A 295 -25.99 1.96 6.37
C ASP A 295 -25.33 1.28 5.17
N LEU A 296 -24.25 1.85 4.62
CA LEU A 296 -23.69 1.36 3.35
C LEU A 296 -22.64 0.24 3.52
N PHE A 297 -21.92 0.23 4.64
CA PHE A 297 -20.80 -0.69 4.88
C PHE A 297 -20.99 -1.45 6.20
N ASN A 298 -20.74 -2.76 6.21
CA ASN A 298 -20.81 -3.57 7.42
C ASN A 298 -19.45 -3.77 8.10
N TYR A 299 -18.36 -3.60 7.35
CA TYR A 299 -16.99 -3.74 7.85
C TYR A 299 -16.18 -2.49 7.51
N ILE A 300 -15.72 -1.79 8.53
CA ILE A 300 -15.04 -0.49 8.39
C ILE A 300 -13.67 -0.58 9.05
N GLY A 301 -12.62 -0.22 8.31
CA GLY A 301 -11.23 -0.24 8.78
C GLY A 301 -10.54 1.12 8.67
N VAL A 302 -10.00 1.64 9.77
CA VAL A 302 -9.28 2.92 9.80
C VAL A 302 -7.81 2.66 10.16
N MET A 303 -6.93 2.78 9.18
CA MET A 303 -5.49 2.49 9.34
C MET A 303 -4.69 3.79 9.44
N SER A 304 -3.89 3.94 10.51
CA SER A 304 -3.01 5.10 10.74
C SER A 304 -3.73 6.44 10.57
N MET A 305 -4.96 6.56 11.09
CA MET A 305 -5.74 7.80 11.06
C MET A 305 -6.73 7.83 12.23
N GLY A 306 -6.97 9.03 12.75
CA GLY A 306 -7.98 9.28 13.78
C GLY A 306 -8.59 10.67 13.63
N PHE A 307 -9.03 11.25 14.74
CA PHE A 307 -9.65 12.58 14.75
C PHE A 307 -8.56 13.66 14.75
N ALA A 308 -7.84 13.74 13.64
CA ALA A 308 -6.68 14.60 13.47
C ALA A 308 -7.08 16.06 13.28
N ASP A 309 -6.27 16.96 13.83
CA ASP A 309 -6.30 18.36 13.46
C ASP A 309 -5.67 18.52 12.07
N LEU A 310 -6.48 18.99 11.12
CA LEU A 310 -6.09 19.20 9.72
C LEU A 310 -5.79 20.69 9.42
N SER A 311 -5.75 21.55 10.45
CA SER A 311 -5.44 22.98 10.32
C SER A 311 -4.08 23.25 9.66
N ARG A 312 -3.10 22.35 9.86
CA ARG A 312 -1.80 22.40 9.16
C ARG A 312 -1.89 22.29 7.63
N PHE A 313 -3.02 21.80 7.12
CA PHE A 313 -3.34 21.74 5.69
C PHE A 313 -4.34 22.84 5.27
N GLY A 314 -4.63 23.80 6.16
CA GLY A 314 -5.63 24.85 5.94
C GLY A 314 -7.07 24.33 5.95
N ILE A 315 -7.32 23.17 6.59
CA ILE A 315 -8.64 22.54 6.64
C ILE A 315 -9.21 22.69 8.05
N GLU A 316 -10.33 23.40 8.17
CA GLU A 316 -11.12 23.43 9.40
C GLU A 316 -12.11 22.25 9.40
N VAL A 317 -12.02 21.42 10.43
CA VAL A 317 -12.94 20.30 10.62
C VAL A 317 -14.06 20.74 11.55
N ASP A 318 -15.30 20.68 11.07
CA ASP A 318 -16.47 20.91 11.93
C ASP A 318 -16.68 19.70 12.86
N HIS A 319 -16.32 19.86 14.12
CA HIS A 319 -16.49 18.83 15.15
C HIS A 319 -17.89 18.83 15.77
N SER A 320 -18.74 19.84 15.49
CA SER A 320 -20.04 19.99 16.16
C SER A 320 -20.99 18.82 15.91
N LYS A 321 -20.83 18.15 14.76
CA LYS A 321 -21.65 16.99 14.36
C LYS A 321 -21.05 15.65 14.75
N ARG A 322 -19.90 15.61 15.43
CA ARG A 322 -19.17 14.35 15.65
C ARG A 322 -19.98 13.35 16.48
N ALA A 323 -20.63 13.83 17.54
CA ALA A 323 -21.50 12.99 18.38
C ALA A 323 -22.66 12.40 17.57
N GLU A 324 -23.34 13.22 16.77
CA GLU A 324 -24.43 12.78 15.88
C GLU A 324 -23.94 11.73 14.88
N GLN A 325 -22.79 11.94 14.25
CA GLN A 325 -22.18 11.01 13.30
C GLN A 325 -21.85 9.64 13.93
N ILE A 326 -21.27 9.66 15.14
CA ILE A 326 -20.94 8.43 15.88
C ILE A 326 -22.22 7.69 16.25
N LEU A 327 -23.23 8.38 16.78
CA LEU A 327 -24.51 7.78 17.16
C LEU A 327 -25.27 7.22 15.95
N ALA A 328 -25.27 7.91 14.81
CA ALA A 328 -25.88 7.43 13.58
C ALA A 328 -25.19 6.16 13.05
N LEU A 329 -23.85 6.12 13.06
CA LEU A 329 -23.11 4.93 12.67
C LEU A 329 -23.30 3.78 13.67
N LYS A 330 -23.44 4.10 14.97
CA LYS A 330 -23.75 3.12 16.02
C LYS A 330 -25.12 2.48 15.80
N GLU A 331 -26.12 3.29 15.48
CA GLU A 331 -27.49 2.82 15.19
C GLU A 331 -27.50 1.92 13.94
N ALA A 332 -26.70 2.27 12.92
CA ALA A 332 -26.49 1.41 11.77
C ALA A 332 -25.76 0.09 12.11
N ASN A 333 -25.15 -0.04 13.29
CA ASN A 333 -24.64 -1.31 13.82
C ASN A 333 -23.76 -2.11 12.84
N PRO A 334 -22.64 -1.54 12.35
CA PRO A 334 -21.70 -2.28 11.51
C PRO A 334 -21.15 -3.48 12.28
N LYS A 335 -21.06 -4.63 11.61
CA LYS A 335 -20.49 -5.88 12.15
C LYS A 335 -19.06 -5.71 12.68
N LEU A 336 -18.27 -4.84 12.04
CA LEU A 336 -16.90 -4.58 12.45
C LEU A 336 -16.54 -3.11 12.22
N TYR A 337 -16.05 -2.47 13.27
CA TYR A 337 -15.28 -1.23 13.18
C TYR A 337 -13.87 -1.49 13.74
N TRP A 338 -12.85 -1.42 12.88
CA TRP A 338 -11.49 -1.81 13.20
C TRP A 338 -10.54 -0.63 13.04
N ILE A 339 -9.74 -0.34 14.06
CA ILE A 339 -8.81 0.77 14.10
C ILE A 339 -7.40 0.21 14.30
N ALA A 340 -6.44 0.61 13.46
CA ALA A 340 -5.05 0.21 13.64
C ALA A 340 -4.08 1.38 13.51
N CYS A 341 -3.07 1.42 14.37
CA CYS A 341 -2.07 2.48 14.37
C CYS A 341 -0.73 1.99 14.90
N GLY A 342 0.36 2.52 14.35
CA GLY A 342 1.70 2.30 14.88
C GLY A 342 1.94 3.22 16.07
N LYS A 343 2.59 2.73 17.12
CA LYS A 343 2.88 3.50 18.34
C LYS A 343 3.77 4.73 18.10
N ASP A 344 4.63 4.68 17.08
CA ASP A 344 5.54 5.76 16.69
C ASP A 344 4.97 6.59 15.51
N ASP A 345 3.70 6.41 15.16
CA ASP A 345 3.03 7.16 14.10
C ASP A 345 2.76 8.61 14.56
N PHE A 346 3.04 9.59 13.71
CA PHE A 346 2.79 11.00 14.03
C PHE A 346 1.30 11.32 14.19
N LEU A 347 0.40 10.43 13.74
CA LEU A 347 -1.05 10.51 13.97
C LEU A 347 -1.53 9.73 15.20
N TYR A 348 -0.65 9.09 15.96
CA TYR A 348 -1.03 8.24 17.10
C TYR A 348 -1.96 8.97 18.09
N GLN A 349 -1.65 10.21 18.46
CA GLN A 349 -2.49 10.98 19.38
C GLN A 349 -3.90 11.25 18.82
N SER A 350 -4.04 11.41 17.50
CA SER A 350 -5.37 11.57 16.89
C SER A 350 -6.21 10.29 16.96
N VAL A 351 -5.56 9.12 16.96
CA VAL A 351 -6.21 7.82 17.14
C VAL A 351 -6.64 7.64 18.59
N VAL A 352 -5.82 8.07 19.56
CA VAL A 352 -6.22 8.12 20.98
C VAL A 352 -7.46 8.99 21.15
N THR A 353 -7.45 10.23 20.63
CA THR A 353 -8.61 11.13 20.70
C THR A 353 -9.85 10.53 20.05
N MET A 354 -9.71 9.82 18.93
CA MET A 354 -10.83 9.13 18.29
C MET A 354 -11.42 8.04 19.17
N ARG A 355 -10.57 7.18 19.75
CA ARG A 355 -11.01 6.09 20.63
C ARG A 355 -11.70 6.62 21.89
N ASP A 356 -11.11 7.62 22.53
CA ASP A 356 -11.70 8.27 23.71
C ASP A 356 -13.09 8.85 23.39
N GLU A 357 -13.28 9.39 22.18
CA GLU A 357 -14.58 9.90 21.77
C GLU A 357 -15.57 8.77 21.44
N LEU A 358 -15.15 7.70 20.78
CA LEU A 358 -16.00 6.52 20.54
C LEU A 358 -16.46 5.87 21.85
N ASP A 359 -15.55 5.76 22.84
CA ASP A 359 -15.83 5.20 24.17
C ASP A 359 -16.91 6.01 24.90
N LYS A 360 -16.91 7.35 24.79
CA LYS A 360 -17.95 8.21 25.42
C LYS A 360 -19.36 7.96 24.89
N HIS A 361 -19.49 7.44 23.67
CA HIS A 361 -20.77 7.12 23.03
C HIS A 361 -21.08 5.61 23.08
N ASP A 362 -20.33 4.84 23.87
CA ASP A 362 -20.38 3.37 23.95
C ASP A 362 -20.39 2.73 22.55
N PHE A 363 -19.53 3.20 21.65
CA PHE A 363 -19.40 2.66 20.29
C PHE A 363 -18.40 1.50 20.28
N ASP A 364 -18.82 0.31 19.84
CA ASP A 364 -17.96 -0.87 19.79
C ASP A 364 -16.95 -0.81 18.64
N TYR A 365 -15.67 -1.01 18.96
CA TYR A 365 -14.59 -1.14 17.98
C TYR A 365 -13.50 -2.12 18.44
N ILE A 366 -12.68 -2.58 17.50
CA ILE A 366 -11.45 -3.33 17.78
C ILE A 366 -10.26 -2.41 17.51
N TYR A 367 -9.36 -2.28 18.48
CA TYR A 367 -8.11 -1.52 18.32
C TYR A 367 -6.89 -2.44 18.24
N ARG A 368 -6.07 -2.22 17.21
CA ARG A 368 -4.81 -2.91 16.95
C ARG A 368 -3.65 -1.92 16.96
N GLU A 369 -2.86 -1.93 18.02
CA GLU A 369 -1.62 -1.15 18.10
C GLU A 369 -0.43 -1.98 17.61
N SER A 370 0.40 -1.42 16.72
CA SER A 370 1.64 -2.03 16.25
C SER A 370 2.88 -1.23 16.65
N THR A 371 4.05 -1.83 16.51
CA THR A 371 5.34 -1.11 16.59
C THR A 371 5.59 -0.29 15.32
N GLY A 372 6.52 0.66 15.38
CA GLY A 372 6.85 1.51 14.23
C GLY A 372 5.78 2.57 13.98
N GLY A 373 5.83 3.20 12.81
CA GLY A 373 5.03 4.38 12.51
C GLY A 373 4.27 4.31 11.20
N HIS A 374 4.25 5.43 10.49
CA HIS A 374 3.44 5.68 9.30
C HIS A 374 4.05 5.04 8.03
N THR A 375 3.98 3.71 7.92
CA THR A 375 4.74 2.94 6.92
C THR A 375 3.93 1.85 6.22
N TRP A 376 4.31 1.54 4.98
CA TRP A 376 3.77 0.42 4.21
C TRP A 376 3.97 -0.95 4.87
N THR A 377 5.00 -1.10 5.72
CA THR A 377 5.18 -2.27 6.58
C THR A 377 3.95 -2.51 7.45
N ASN A 378 3.52 -1.49 8.18
CA ASN A 378 2.34 -1.59 9.03
C ASN A 378 1.07 -1.80 8.22
N TRP A 379 0.89 -1.12 7.09
CA TRP A 379 -0.33 -1.26 6.29
C TRP A 379 -0.50 -2.64 5.63
N ARG A 380 0.59 -3.34 5.30
CA ARG A 380 0.53 -4.75 4.86
C ARG A 380 0.14 -5.70 5.99
N ILE A 381 0.67 -5.49 7.19
CA ILE A 381 0.28 -6.24 8.39
C ILE A 381 -1.22 -6.03 8.64
N TYR A 382 -1.67 -4.77 8.58
CA TYR A 382 -3.07 -4.43 8.82
C TYR A 382 -4.01 -5.06 7.79
N LEU A 383 -3.68 -5.03 6.50
CA LEU A 383 -4.46 -5.73 5.48
C LEU A 383 -4.50 -7.25 5.75
N SER A 384 -3.36 -7.82 6.15
CA SER A 384 -3.22 -9.25 6.43
C SER A 384 -4.04 -9.71 7.64
N GLU A 385 -4.26 -8.82 8.61
CA GLU A 385 -5.08 -9.07 9.80
C GLU A 385 -6.56 -8.73 9.59
N PHE A 386 -6.86 -7.67 8.84
CA PHE A 386 -8.22 -7.19 8.60
C PHE A 386 -8.98 -8.06 7.60
N ALA A 387 -8.36 -8.47 6.47
CA ALA A 387 -9.04 -9.26 5.44
C ALA A 387 -9.64 -10.58 5.96
N PRO A 388 -8.98 -11.34 6.86
CA PRO A 388 -9.56 -12.51 7.51
C PRO A 388 -10.79 -12.25 8.40
N MET A 389 -11.05 -11.01 8.81
CA MET A 389 -12.21 -10.65 9.65
C MET A 389 -13.46 -10.32 8.82
N LEU A 390 -13.32 -10.18 7.49
CA LEU A 390 -14.39 -9.71 6.62
C LEU A 390 -15.36 -10.83 6.24
N PHE A 391 -16.64 -10.44 6.12
CA PHE A 391 -17.73 -11.26 5.56
C PHE A 391 -18.01 -12.57 6.31
N LYS A 392 -17.96 -12.53 7.65
CA LYS A 392 -18.13 -13.68 8.56
C LYS A 392 -19.23 -13.47 9.62
#